data_AF-A0A3C1XH55-F1
#
_entry.id   AF-A0A3C1XH55-F1
#
_cell.length_a   1.000
_cell.length_b   1.000
_cell.length_c   1.000
_cell.angle_alpha   90.00
_cell.angle_beta   90.00
_cell.angle_gamma   90.00
#
_symmetry.space_group_name_H-M   'P 1'
#
loop_
_entity.id
_entity.type
_entity.pdbx_description
1 polymer ?
#
loop_
_entity_poly.entity_id
_entity_poly.type
_entity_poly.pdbx_seq_one_letter_code
_entity_poly.pdbx_strand_id
1 'polypeptide(L)' 'MGNFKPGDKAFIVESNRTVREVTVIRHSGGMYLIRFAEGGGIQVRGHRLFVSQEEAAASIQTDKEMSKRYRSPYEYEH' A
#
# COMPACT_ATOMS: atom_id res chain seq x y z
N MET A 1 -5.54 5.85 9.56
CA MET A 1 -5.01 6.43 8.30
C MET A 1 -4.08 7.56 8.67
N GLY A 2 -2.82 7.50 8.24
CA GLY A 2 -1.83 8.52 8.61
C GLY A 2 -2.11 9.84 7.90
N ASN A 3 -2.13 10.94 8.66
CA ASN A 3 -2.11 12.28 8.11
C ASN A 3 -0.66 12.65 7.82
N PHE A 4 -0.16 12.29 6.62
CA PHE A 4 1.23 12.54 6.26
C PHE A 4 1.42 13.99 5.82
N LYS A 5 2.51 14.62 6.29
CA LYS A 5 2.91 15.97 5.88
C LYS A 5 3.95 15.89 4.75
N PRO A 6 4.06 16.93 3.92
CA PRO A 6 5.18 17.03 2.98
C PRO A 6 6.51 17.00 3.76
N GLY A 7 7.42 16.13 3.34
CA GLY A 7 8.70 15.84 3.99
C GLY A 7 8.70 14.55 4.82
N ASP A 8 7.53 14.02 5.18
CA ASP A 8 7.45 12.81 5.99
C ASP A 8 7.88 11.57 5.21
N LYS A 9 8.48 10.63 5.94
CA LYS A 9 8.71 9.26 5.47
C LYS A 9 7.45 8.42 5.65
N ALA A 10 7.13 7.64 4.65
CA ALA A 10 6.03 6.69 4.67
C ALA A 10 6.44 5.40 3.98
N PHE A 11 5.65 4.35 4.17
CA PHE A 11 5.84 3.07 3.50
C PHE A 11 4.67 2.79 2.58
N ILE A 12 4.95 2.21 1.42
CA ILE A 12 3.92 1.70 0.52
C ILE A 12 4.12 0.23 0.25
N VAL A 13 3.04 -0.44 -0.12
CA VAL A 13 3.06 -1.78 -0.69
C VAL A 13 3.01 -1.67 -2.22
N GLU A 14 4.08 -2.14 -2.87
CA GLU A 14 4.19 -2.27 -4.31
C GLU A 14 3.79 -3.69 -4.74
N SER A 15 2.90 -3.79 -5.73
CA SER A 15 2.44 -5.06 -6.32
C SER A 15 1.88 -6.08 -5.30
N ASN A 16 1.35 -5.60 -4.16
CA ASN A 16 0.90 -6.42 -3.02
C ASN A 16 1.96 -7.41 -2.51
N ARG A 17 3.25 -7.17 -2.75
CA ARG A 17 4.32 -8.12 -2.44
C ARG A 17 5.50 -7.52 -1.71
N THR A 18 5.82 -6.26 -1.98
CA THR A 18 7.05 -5.64 -1.48
C THR A 18 6.72 -4.34 -0.77
N VAL A 19 7.30 -4.13 0.40
CA VAL A 19 7.21 -2.85 1.13
C VAL A 19 8.37 -1.96 0.69
N ARG A 20 8.09 -0.69 0.37
CA ARG A 20 9.12 0.30 0.01
C ARG A 20 8.96 1.58 0.83
N GLU A 21 10.09 2.15 1.26
CA GLU A 21 10.16 3.48 1.86
C GLU A 21 10.00 4.55 0.77
N VAL A 22 9.18 5.56 1.06
CA VAL A 22 8.93 6.71 0.19
C VAL A 22 8.87 8.00 1.00
N THR A 23 9.12 9.13 0.34
CA THR A 23 8.95 10.46 0.94
C THR A 23 7.71 11.14 0.37
N VAL A 24 6.90 11.72 1.24
CA VAL A 24 5.73 12.51 0.84
C VAL A 24 6.20 13.90 0.38
N ILE A 25 5.85 14.28 -0.84
CA ILE A 25 6.23 15.58 -1.42
C ILE A 25 5.13 16.62 -1.20
N ARG A 26 3.87 16.22 -1.39
CA ARG A 26 2.69 17.05 -1.13
C ARG A 26 1.44 16.20 -0.99
N HIS A 27 0.42 16.76 -0.38
CA HIS A 27 -0.93 16.19 -0.37
C HIS A 27 -1.95 17.20 -0.90
N SER A 28 -2.92 16.73 -1.67
CA SER A 28 -4.01 17.57 -2.20
C SER A 28 -5.21 16.67 -2.56
N GLY A 29 -6.42 17.06 -2.14
CA GLY A 29 -7.65 16.34 -2.52
C GLY A 29 -7.67 14.85 -2.15
N GLY A 30 -7.05 14.47 -1.02
CA GLY A 30 -6.96 13.06 -0.60
C GLY A 30 -5.94 12.21 -1.35
N MET A 31 -5.17 12.82 -2.26
CA MET A 31 -4.03 12.20 -2.94
C MET A 31 -2.72 12.72 -2.37
N TYR A 32 -1.75 11.81 -2.26
CA TYR A 32 -0.40 12.08 -1.82
C TYR A 32 0.55 11.85 -2.99
N LEU A 33 1.32 12.88 -3.34
CA LEU A 33 2.45 12.73 -4.25
C LEU A 33 3.63 12.21 -3.44
N ILE A 34 4.10 11.02 -3.78
CA ILE A 34 5.24 10.38 -3.12
C ILE A 34 6.41 10.24 -4.08
N ARG A 35 7.62 10.20 -3.54
CA ARG A 35 8.86 10.00 -4.29
C ARG A 35 9.62 8.82 -3.72
N PHE A 36 10.15 7.99 -4.62
CA PHE A 36 11.02 6.88 -4.24
C PHE A 36 12.47 7.36 -4.08
N ALA A 37 13.24 6.64 -3.27
CA ALA A 37 14.68 6.92 -3.10
C ALA A 37 15.46 6.80 -4.42
N GLU A 38 15.09 5.84 -5.27
CA GLU A 38 15.71 5.60 -6.59
C GLU A 38 15.27 6.61 -7.66
N GLY A 39 14.40 7.56 -7.31
CA GLY A 39 13.81 8.52 -8.24
C GLY A 39 12.43 8.06 -8.76
N GLY A 40 11.80 8.95 -9.53
CA GLY A 40 10.39 8.78 -9.91
C GLY A 40 9.44 9.06 -8.74
N GLY A 41 8.18 9.33 -9.08
CA GLY A 41 7.14 9.61 -8.09
C GLY A 41 5.77 9.29 -8.64
N ILE A 42 4.89 8.86 -7.75
CA ILE A 42 3.52 8.47 -8.08
C ILE A 42 2.54 9.18 -7.14
N GLN A 43 1.31 9.33 -7.59
CA GLN A 43 0.21 9.77 -6.73
C GLN A 43 -0.58 8.58 -6.22
N VAL A 44 -0.78 8.52 -4.91
CA VAL A 44 -1.54 7.45 -4.25
C VAL A 44 -2.55 8.02 -3.26
N ARG A 45 -3.57 7.23 -2.95
CA ARG A 45 -4.51 7.56 -1.87
C ARG A 45 -3.88 7.29 -0.51
N GLY A 46 -4.32 8.04 0.51
CA GLY A 46 -3.78 7.94 1.87
C GLY A 46 -3.85 6.53 2.49
N HIS A 47 -4.85 5.71 2.15
CA HIS A 47 -4.95 4.34 2.66
C HIS A 47 -3.84 3.41 2.16
N ARG A 48 -3.09 3.80 1.12
CA ARG A 48 -1.95 3.02 0.59
C ARG A 48 -0.62 3.40 1.25
N LEU A 49 -0.63 4.41 2.12
CA LEU A 49 0.54 4.86 2.87
C LEU A 49 0.44 4.39 4.31
N PHE A 50 1.51 3.76 4.77
CA PHE A 50 1.64 3.20 6.10
C PHE A 50 2.74 3.93 6.87
N VAL A 51 2.58 4.01 8.19
CA VAL A 51 3.54 4.70 9.05
C VAL A 51 4.78 3.82 9.30
N SER A 52 4.58 2.51 9.40
CA SER A 52 5.64 1.53 9.65
C SER A 52 5.68 0.45 8.55
N GLN A 53 6.86 -0.12 8.34
CA GLN A 53 7.06 -1.27 7.48
C GLN A 53 6.26 -2.49 7.97
N GLU A 54 6.12 -2.68 9.28
CA GLU A 54 5.36 -3.79 9.87
C GLU A 54 3.87 -3.71 9.52
N GLU A 55 3.30 -2.50 9.59
CA GLU A 55 1.91 -2.23 9.24
C GLU A 55 1.66 -2.50 7.74
N ALA A 56 2.59 -2.08 6.88
CA ALA A 56 2.54 -2.38 5.46
C ALA A 56 2.65 -3.89 5.17
N ALA A 57 3.52 -4.60 5.89
CA ALA A 57 3.69 -6.05 5.74
C ALA A 57 2.44 -6.83 6.21
N ALA A 58 1.80 -6.39 7.30
CA ALA A 58 0.54 -6.97 7.76
C ALA A 58 -0.56 -6.82 6.69
N SER A 59 -0.62 -5.66 6.01
CA SER A 59 -1.57 -5.45 4.92
C SER A 59 -1.39 -6.43 3.75
N ILE A 60 -0.18 -6.92 3.49
CA ILE A 60 0.08 -7.93 2.45
C ILE A 60 -0.47 -9.31 2.88
N GLN A 61 -0.34 -9.67 4.16
CA GLN A 61 -0.81 -10.96 4.67
C GLN A 61 -2.33 -11.08 4.57
N THR A 62 -3.06 -10.01 4.91
CA THR A 62 -4.53 -9.98 4.81
C THR A 62 -5.01 -10.19 3.36
N ASP A 63 -4.33 -9.60 2.37
CA ASP A 63 -4.67 -9.78 0.95
C ASP A 63 -4.46 -11.24 0.48
N LYS A 64 -3.37 -11.87 0.95
CA LYS A 64 -3.12 -13.30 0.68
C LYS A 64 -4.21 -14.19 1.28
N GLU A 65 -4.68 -13.92 2.49
CA GLU A 65 -5.77 -14.68 3.10
C GLU A 65 -7.10 -14.52 2.36
N MET A 66 -7.38 -13.31 1.84
CA MET A 66 -8.56 -13.03 1.04
C MET A 66 -8.56 -13.75 -0.32
N SER A 67 -7.41 -13.79 -1.01
CA SER A 67 -7.31 -14.47 -2.32
C SER A 67 -7.51 -15.99 -2.24
N LYS A 68 -7.15 -16.63 -1.12
CA LYS A 68 -7.38 -18.07 -0.90
C LYS A 68 -8.86 -18.44 -0.76
N ARG A 69 -9.74 -17.47 -0.51
CA ARG A 69 -11.18 -17.69 -0.42
C ARG A 69 -11.88 -17.70 -1.79
N TYR A 70 -11.14 -17.61 -2.89
CA TYR A 70 -11.70 -17.75 -4.23
C TYR A 70 -12.21 -19.19 -4.43
N ARG A 71 -13.52 -19.39 -4.22
CA ARG A 71 -14.19 -20.64 -4.53
C ARG A 71 -14.31 -20.73 -6.06
N SER A 72 -13.70 -21.76 -6.65
CA SER A 72 -13.83 -21.99 -8.08
C SER A 72 -15.32 -22.21 -8.42
N PRO A 73 -15.86 -21.57 -9.48
CA PRO A 73 -17.24 -21.77 -9.90
C PRO A 73 -17.54 -23.21 -10.38
N TYR A 74 -16.52 -24.08 -10.41
CA TYR A 74 -16.63 -25.51 -10.73
C TYR A 74 -16.54 -26.43 -9.51
N GLU A 75 -16.47 -25.90 -8.28
CA GLU A 75 -16.67 -26.70 -7.06
C GLU A 75 -18.17 -26.96 -6.82
N TYR A 76 -18.81 -27.69 -7.74
CA TYR A 76 -20.14 -28.26 -7.51
C TYR A 76 -19.98 -29.53 -6.66
N GLU A 77 -20.71 -29.59 -5.54
CA GLU A 77 -20.70 -30.72 -4.62
C GLU A 77 -21.23 -31.99 -5.34
N HIS A 78 -20.45 -33.08 -5.33
CA HIS A 78 -20.81 -34.39 -5.86
C HIS A 78 -21.38 -35.30 -4.79
#